data_AF-A0A5J4UY18-F1
#
_entry.id   AF-A0A5J4UY18-F1
#
_cell.length_a   1.000
_cell.length_b   1.000
_cell.length_c   1.000
_cell.angle_alpha   90.00
_cell.angle_beta   90.00
_cell.angle_gamma   90.00
#
_symmetry.space_group_name_H-M   'P 1'
#
loop_
_entity.id
_entity.type
_entity.pdbx_description
1 polymer ?
#
loop_
_entity_poly.entity_id
_entity_poly.type
_entity_poly.pdbx_seq_one_letter_code
_entity_poly.pdbx_strand_id
1 'polypeptide(L)'
;MSVPTEFNVIGGLSGLGPDIMLEVLSELKLISNAVQFIGVNKKTLNLKNHARFFKIIETLNYPISIINNDPQEIVFSDIDGIMKKISKKNDKWTTVSLTQILENAIGIVRDTYNIPANAHPYDDPHCQHMVSYGMRGYYNRNGAVNYKGNGTEGNILYKDNQKIKAEFDSEKGTVIFSVDGVQQPVYVRGINEKVRFFKLIAPTTKHVANEIAVQW
;
A
#
# COMPACT_ATOMS: atom_id res chain seq x y z
N MET A 1 -21.30 -15.78 38.96
CA MET A 1 -20.53 -15.32 37.78
C MET A 1 -20.62 -16.41 36.73
N SER A 2 -21.29 -16.15 35.61
CA SER A 2 -21.37 -17.11 34.50
C SER A 2 -20.07 -17.11 33.70
N VAL A 3 -19.49 -18.29 33.50
CA VAL A 3 -18.33 -18.48 32.61
C VAL A 3 -18.77 -18.15 31.18
N PRO A 4 -18.03 -17.30 30.43
CA PRO A 4 -18.36 -17.03 29.03
C PRO A 4 -18.32 -18.33 28.22
N THR A 5 -19.36 -18.57 27.43
CA THR A 5 -19.41 -19.69 26.50
C THR A 5 -18.72 -19.26 25.21
N GLU A 6 -17.59 -19.89 24.86
CA GLU A 6 -16.95 -19.71 23.56
C GLU A 6 -17.89 -20.23 22.46
N PHE A 7 -18.41 -19.32 21.64
CA PHE A 7 -19.11 -19.69 20.42
C PHE A 7 -18.09 -20.00 19.31
N ASN A 8 -17.81 -21.28 19.09
CA ASN A 8 -17.15 -21.73 17.87
C ASN A 8 -18.18 -21.74 16.74
N VAL A 9 -18.02 -20.86 15.75
CA VAL A 9 -18.72 -21.01 14.47
C VAL A 9 -18.13 -22.24 13.80
N ILE A 10 -18.88 -23.34 13.73
CA ILE A 10 -18.50 -24.51 12.94
C ILE A 10 -18.34 -24.02 11.49
N GLY A 11 -17.12 -24.06 10.96
CA GLY A 11 -16.75 -23.49 9.65
C GLY A 11 -16.06 -22.12 9.68
N GLY A 12 -15.90 -21.49 10.85
CA GLY A 12 -15.11 -20.26 11.03
C GLY A 12 -13.60 -20.51 11.03
N LEU A 13 -12.80 -19.43 11.07
CA LEU A 13 -11.33 -19.50 11.04
C LEU A 13 -10.75 -20.45 12.12
N SER A 14 -11.38 -20.52 13.31
CA SER A 14 -11.01 -21.43 14.39
C SER A 14 -11.23 -22.92 14.07
N GLY A 15 -12.10 -23.23 13.10
CA GLY A 15 -12.36 -24.58 12.58
C GLY A 15 -11.28 -25.08 11.59
N LEU A 16 -10.49 -24.18 10.99
CA LEU A 16 -9.49 -24.54 9.99
C LEU A 16 -8.31 -25.31 10.57
N GLY A 17 -7.72 -26.22 9.79
CA GLY A 17 -6.50 -26.93 10.15
C GLY A 17 -5.26 -26.01 10.14
N PRO A 18 -4.17 -26.41 10.81
CA PRO A 18 -2.93 -25.63 10.86
C PRO A 18 -2.33 -25.36 9.47
N ASP A 19 -2.53 -26.26 8.50
CA ASP A 19 -1.98 -26.09 7.16
C ASP A 19 -2.61 -24.93 6.39
N ILE A 20 -3.94 -24.78 6.48
CA ILE A 20 -4.67 -23.67 5.86
C ILE A 20 -4.35 -22.36 6.59
N MET A 21 -4.22 -22.40 7.92
CA MET A 21 -3.82 -21.20 8.67
C MET A 21 -2.41 -20.72 8.31
N LEU A 22 -1.48 -21.63 8.00
CA LEU A 22 -0.14 -21.29 7.53
C LEU A 22 -0.14 -20.73 6.11
N GLU A 23 -1.05 -21.20 5.25
CA GLU A 23 -1.26 -20.63 3.91
C GLU A 23 -1.74 -19.18 4.01
N VAL A 24 -2.77 -18.93 4.83
CA VAL A 24 -3.23 -17.57 5.14
C VAL A 24 -2.11 -16.70 5.74
N LEU A 25 -1.33 -17.24 6.68
CA LEU A 25 -0.18 -16.53 7.27
C LEU A 25 0.87 -16.17 6.22
N SER A 26 1.08 -17.02 5.22
CA SER A 26 2.07 -16.81 4.14
C SER A 26 1.66 -15.78 3.10
N GLU A 27 0.37 -15.49 2.99
CA GLU A 27 -0.15 -14.45 2.09
C GLU A 27 -0.13 -13.06 2.72
N LEU A 28 0.14 -12.95 4.02
CA LEU A 28 0.29 -11.65 4.67
C LEU A 28 1.53 -10.93 4.11
N LYS A 29 1.46 -9.61 3.99
CA LYS A 29 2.58 -8.78 3.47
C LYS A 29 3.31 -8.00 4.55
N LEU A 30 2.64 -7.75 5.67
CA LEU A 30 3.15 -6.95 6.78
C LEU A 30 3.29 -7.83 8.01
N ILE A 31 4.45 -7.73 8.67
CA ILE A 31 4.71 -8.44 9.93
C ILE A 31 3.69 -8.07 11.01
N SER A 32 3.17 -6.83 11.01
CA SER A 32 2.10 -6.40 11.93
C SER A 32 0.84 -7.23 11.79
N ASN A 33 0.46 -7.59 10.56
CA ASN A 33 -0.73 -8.39 10.29
C ASN A 33 -0.51 -9.84 10.72
N ALA A 34 0.71 -10.36 10.53
CA ALA A 34 1.09 -11.68 11.00
C ALA A 34 1.05 -11.78 12.53
N VAL A 35 1.56 -10.75 13.23
CA VAL A 35 1.49 -10.68 14.70
C VAL A 35 0.03 -10.66 15.17
N GLN A 36 -0.82 -9.84 14.55
CA GLN A 36 -2.25 -9.79 14.87
C GLN A 36 -2.92 -11.14 14.63
N PHE A 37 -2.66 -11.79 13.48
CA PHE A 37 -3.22 -13.09 13.13
C PHE A 37 -2.80 -14.20 14.10
N ILE A 38 -1.53 -14.25 14.49
CA ILE A 38 -1.03 -15.23 15.46
C ILE A 38 -1.62 -15.00 16.85
N GLY A 39 -1.82 -13.74 17.24
CA GLY A 39 -2.34 -13.34 18.55
C GLY A 39 -3.84 -13.56 18.78
N VAL A 40 -4.62 -13.96 17.76
CA VAL A 40 -6.09 -14.07 17.87
C VAL A 40 -6.53 -15.14 18.87
N ASN A 41 -5.91 -16.33 18.87
CA ASN A 41 -6.26 -17.41 19.80
C ASN A 41 -5.13 -18.43 19.99
N LYS A 42 -5.33 -19.41 20.88
CA LYS A 42 -4.34 -20.47 21.18
C LYS A 42 -3.99 -21.33 19.96
N LYS A 43 -4.93 -21.54 19.04
CA LYS A 43 -4.73 -22.39 17.86
C LYS A 43 -3.84 -21.70 16.81
N THR A 44 -4.08 -20.42 16.53
CA THR A 44 -3.19 -19.60 15.69
C THR A 44 -1.85 -19.37 16.36
N LEU A 45 -1.82 -19.22 17.69
CA LEU A 45 -0.57 -19.12 18.44
C LEU A 45 0.31 -20.37 18.31
N ASN A 46 -0.30 -21.56 18.24
CA ASN A 46 0.42 -22.83 18.07
C ASN A 46 1.10 -22.96 16.70
N LEU A 47 0.74 -22.14 15.71
CA LEU A 47 1.42 -22.11 14.40
C LEU A 47 2.90 -21.77 14.55
N LYS A 48 3.30 -21.03 15.59
CA LYS A 48 4.71 -20.71 15.88
C LYS A 48 5.61 -21.93 16.04
N ASN A 49 5.03 -23.08 16.42
CA ASN A 49 5.75 -24.34 16.63
C ASN A 49 5.85 -25.16 15.33
N HIS A 50 5.18 -24.74 14.25
CA HIS A 50 5.17 -25.46 13.01
C HIS A 50 6.47 -25.23 12.22
N ALA A 51 7.03 -26.27 11.60
CA ALA A 51 8.30 -26.18 10.87
C ALA A 51 8.30 -25.13 9.73
N ARG A 52 7.13 -24.88 9.13
CA ARG A 52 6.93 -23.87 8.07
C ARG A 52 6.86 -22.43 8.59
N PHE A 53 6.65 -22.22 9.88
CA PHE A 53 6.41 -20.89 10.44
C PHE A 53 7.58 -19.94 10.21
N PHE A 54 8.81 -20.35 10.54
CA PHE A 54 9.98 -19.50 10.38
C PHE A 54 10.23 -19.12 8.92
N LYS A 55 10.04 -20.05 7.98
CA LYS A 55 10.14 -19.77 6.54
C LYS A 55 9.13 -18.71 6.09
N ILE A 56 7.90 -18.78 6.62
CA ILE A 56 6.86 -17.79 6.33
C ILE A 56 7.24 -16.44 6.95
N ILE A 57 7.69 -16.40 8.20
CA ILE A 57 8.10 -15.16 8.87
C ILE A 57 9.27 -14.47 8.16
N GLU A 58 10.22 -15.23 7.61
CA GLU A 58 11.30 -14.67 6.78
C GLU A 58 10.77 -13.97 5.51
N THR A 59 9.69 -14.48 4.92
CA THR A 59 9.05 -13.86 3.74
C THR A 59 8.19 -12.63 4.08
N LEU A 60 7.77 -12.50 5.34
CA LEU A 60 6.99 -11.36 5.83
C LEU A 60 7.82 -10.09 6.07
N ASN A 61 9.14 -10.20 5.93
CA ASN A 61 10.06 -9.09 6.00
C ASN A 61 10.20 -8.47 4.61
N TYR A 62 9.40 -7.44 4.31
CA TYR A 62 9.56 -6.64 3.09
C TYR A 62 10.61 -5.55 3.38
N PRO A 63 11.86 -5.65 2.90
CA PRO A 63 12.77 -4.54 3.00
C PRO A 63 12.30 -3.43 2.05
N ILE A 64 12.01 -2.25 2.58
CA ILE A 64 12.21 -1.03 1.80
C ILE A 64 13.70 -1.01 1.50
N SER A 65 14.11 -1.19 0.25
CA SER A 65 15.54 -1.12 -0.09
C SER A 65 15.97 0.35 -0.03
N ILE A 66 16.87 0.65 0.90
CA ILE A 66 17.47 1.98 1.07
C ILE A 66 18.83 1.93 0.41
N ILE A 67 19.04 2.75 -0.62
CA ILE A 67 20.33 2.84 -1.33
C ILE A 67 21.15 3.93 -0.66
N ASN A 68 22.29 3.54 -0.06
CA ASN A 68 23.28 4.46 0.47
C ASN A 68 24.21 4.93 -0.65
N ASN A 69 24.02 6.15 -1.14
CA ASN A 69 24.90 6.71 -2.15
C ASN A 69 26.21 7.27 -1.55
N ASP A 70 26.31 7.41 -0.23
CA ASP A 70 27.52 7.91 0.44
C ASP A 70 27.76 7.22 1.81
N PRO A 71 28.31 5.98 1.79
CA PRO A 71 28.52 5.17 3.01
C PRO A 71 29.52 5.74 4.00
N GLN A 72 30.35 6.70 3.59
CA GLN A 72 31.34 7.32 4.48
C GLN A 72 30.66 8.31 5.45
N GLU A 73 29.59 8.95 4.99
CA GLU A 73 28.85 9.97 5.72
C GLU A 73 27.55 9.45 6.37
N ILE A 74 26.93 8.43 5.77
CA ILE A 74 25.65 7.87 6.21
C ILE A 74 25.83 6.50 6.84
N VAL A 75 25.30 6.33 8.04
CA VAL A 75 25.21 5.06 8.74
C VAL A 75 23.75 4.63 8.85
N PHE A 76 23.48 3.38 8.51
CA PHE A 76 22.21 2.76 8.80
C PHE A 76 22.33 1.90 10.05
N SER A 77 21.36 2.03 10.94
CA SER A 77 21.20 1.12 12.07
C SER A 77 19.77 0.63 12.16
N ASP A 78 19.59 -0.58 12.66
CA ASP A 78 18.26 -1.10 12.97
C ASP A 78 17.84 -0.60 14.35
N ILE A 79 16.59 -0.14 14.45
CA ILE A 79 15.90 0.09 15.72
C ILE A 79 14.88 -1.04 15.85
N ASP A 80 15.07 -1.87 16.87
CA ASP A 80 14.17 -2.94 17.29
C ASP A 80 13.78 -3.95 16.18
N GLY A 81 14.56 -4.04 15.10
CA GLY A 81 14.31 -4.91 13.95
C GLY A 81 13.09 -4.52 13.10
N ILE A 82 12.40 -3.43 13.44
CA ILE A 82 11.19 -2.95 12.76
C ILE A 82 11.48 -1.67 11.97
N MET A 83 12.39 -0.82 12.45
CA MET A 83 12.71 0.47 11.83
C MET A 83 14.17 0.54 11.39
N LYS A 84 14.41 1.16 10.25
CA LYS A 84 15.76 1.54 9.79
C LYS A 84 16.01 3.00 10.17
N LYS A 85 17.00 3.25 11.02
CA LYS A 85 17.50 4.59 11.35
C LYS A 85 18.59 4.98 10.36
N ILE A 86 18.47 6.18 9.81
CA ILE A 86 19.50 6.80 8.96
C ILE A 86 20.17 7.87 9.81
N SER A 87 21.47 7.74 10.03
CA SER A 87 22.28 8.68 10.81
C SER A 87 23.37 9.29 9.94
N LYS A 88 23.61 10.58 10.14
CA LYS A 88 24.63 11.35 9.42
C LYS A 88 25.79 11.63 10.35
N LYS A 89 27.03 11.49 9.88
CA LYS A 89 28.24 11.68 10.68
C LYS A 89 28.70 13.14 10.77
N ASN A 90 28.61 13.89 9.67
CA ASN A 90 29.15 15.25 9.57
C ASN A 90 28.11 16.25 9.06
N ASP A 91 28.44 17.55 9.05
CA ASP A 91 27.53 18.61 8.58
C ASP A 91 27.44 18.77 7.05
N LYS A 92 28.16 17.95 6.29
CA LYS A 92 28.20 17.99 4.82
C LYS A 92 26.88 17.58 4.18
N TRP A 93 26.52 18.10 3.01
CA TRP A 93 25.30 17.73 2.30
C TRP A 93 25.38 16.26 1.84
N THR A 94 24.36 15.43 2.10
CA THR A 94 24.36 13.99 1.76
C THR A 94 22.99 13.52 1.27
N THR A 95 22.96 12.50 0.40
CA THR A 95 21.74 11.99 -0.25
C THR A 95 21.56 10.49 0.01
N VAL A 96 20.35 10.09 0.42
CA VAL A 96 19.91 8.67 0.51
C VAL A 96 18.73 8.49 -0.43
N SER A 97 18.70 7.40 -1.20
CA SER A 97 17.56 7.10 -2.08
C SER A 97 16.68 6.00 -1.46
N LEU A 98 15.37 6.24 -1.41
CA LEU A 98 14.36 5.25 -1.06
C LEU A 98 13.73 4.70 -2.35
N THR A 99 13.52 3.39 -2.45
CA THR A 99 12.88 2.78 -3.61
C THR A 99 11.36 2.98 -3.70
N GLN A 100 10.73 3.65 -2.73
CA GLN A 100 9.32 4.05 -2.84
C GLN A 100 9.15 5.54 -2.59
N ILE A 101 9.09 6.30 -3.69
CA ILE A 101 8.49 7.63 -3.73
C ILE A 101 7.09 7.47 -4.34
N LEU A 102 6.07 8.02 -3.69
CA LEU A 102 4.66 7.80 -4.02
C LEU A 102 4.12 8.93 -4.88
N GLU A 103 4.49 9.01 -6.17
CA GLU A 103 4.12 10.20 -6.94
C GLU A 103 3.60 9.84 -8.34
N ASN A 104 2.26 9.78 -8.44
CA ASN A 104 1.46 10.64 -9.33
C ASN A 104 -0.04 10.26 -9.39
N ALA A 105 -0.40 8.97 -9.32
CA ALA A 105 -1.82 8.56 -9.29
C ALA A 105 -2.01 7.13 -8.74
N ILE A 106 -3.20 6.83 -8.21
CA ILE A 106 -3.66 5.47 -7.91
C ILE A 106 -4.97 5.18 -8.63
N GLY A 107 -5.30 3.92 -8.89
CA GLY A 107 -6.50 3.62 -9.65
C GLY A 107 -6.82 2.15 -9.83
N ILE A 108 -7.80 1.90 -10.69
CA ILE A 108 -8.20 0.56 -11.13
C ILE A 108 -8.15 0.45 -12.66
N VAL A 109 -7.83 -0.73 -13.14
CA VAL A 109 -7.83 -1.10 -14.56
C VAL A 109 -8.67 -2.35 -14.76
N ARG A 110 -9.31 -2.48 -15.93
CA ARG A 110 -9.97 -3.73 -16.33
C ARG A 110 -8.99 -4.90 -16.28
N ASP A 111 -9.44 -6.05 -15.77
CA ASP A 111 -8.62 -7.26 -15.69
C ASP A 111 -8.13 -7.73 -17.06
N THR A 112 -8.98 -7.59 -18.10
CA THR A 112 -8.69 -7.98 -19.48
C THR A 112 -7.72 -7.05 -20.21
N TYR A 113 -7.39 -5.88 -19.63
CA TYR A 113 -6.55 -4.89 -20.29
C TYR A 113 -5.10 -5.00 -19.83
N ASN A 114 -4.20 -5.28 -20.78
CA ASN A 114 -2.76 -5.26 -20.52
C ASN A 114 -2.24 -3.83 -20.61
N ILE A 115 -1.74 -3.30 -19.49
CA ILE A 115 -1.13 -1.97 -19.44
C ILE A 115 0.26 -2.05 -20.10
N PRO A 116 0.51 -1.39 -21.24
CA PRO A 116 1.83 -1.38 -21.87
C PRO A 116 2.82 -0.53 -21.08
N ALA A 117 4.11 -0.70 -21.36
CA ALA A 117 5.15 0.17 -20.81
C ALA A 117 4.88 1.64 -21.21
N ASN A 118 5.16 2.58 -20.31
CA ASN A 118 4.91 4.01 -20.48
C ASN A 118 3.43 4.41 -20.69
N ALA A 119 2.48 3.52 -20.42
CA ALA A 119 1.06 3.83 -20.49
C ALA A 119 0.66 4.87 -19.45
N HIS A 120 0.02 5.93 -19.91
CA HIS A 120 -0.54 6.95 -19.05
C HIS A 120 -2.08 6.78 -18.95
N PRO A 121 -2.70 6.78 -17.75
CA PRO A 121 -4.12 6.47 -17.60
C PRO A 121 -5.07 7.47 -18.25
N TYR A 122 -4.59 8.68 -18.55
CA TYR A 122 -5.39 9.72 -19.20
C TYR A 122 -5.37 9.59 -20.73
N ASP A 123 -4.36 8.93 -21.27
CA ASP A 123 -4.11 8.94 -22.71
C ASP A 123 -4.95 7.86 -23.40
N ASP A 124 -5.32 8.11 -24.65
CA ASP A 124 -5.94 7.07 -25.48
C ASP A 124 -4.89 6.02 -25.88
N PRO A 125 -5.20 4.71 -25.84
CA PRO A 125 -6.49 4.10 -25.53
C PRO A 125 -6.70 3.76 -24.04
N HIS A 126 -5.69 3.99 -23.19
CA HIS A 126 -5.67 3.56 -21.79
C HIS A 126 -6.83 4.12 -20.96
N CYS A 127 -7.22 5.36 -21.22
CA CYS A 127 -8.31 6.03 -20.50
C CYS A 127 -9.68 5.37 -20.66
N GLN A 128 -9.87 4.52 -21.68
CA GLN A 128 -11.08 3.71 -21.86
C GLN A 128 -11.14 2.51 -20.91
N HIS A 129 -10.00 2.11 -20.34
CA HIS A 129 -9.85 0.90 -19.52
C HIS A 129 -9.40 1.18 -18.09
N MET A 130 -9.04 2.43 -17.77
CA MET A 130 -8.43 2.82 -16.51
C MET A 130 -9.21 3.96 -15.84
N VAL A 131 -9.37 3.85 -14.53
CA VAL A 131 -9.81 4.93 -13.65
C VAL A 131 -8.62 5.36 -12.81
N SER A 132 -8.37 6.65 -12.67
CA SER A 132 -7.27 7.16 -11.84
C SER A 132 -7.69 8.34 -10.95
N TYR A 133 -7.23 8.32 -9.70
CA TYR A 133 -7.31 9.43 -8.74
C TYR A 133 -5.90 9.96 -8.44
N GLY A 134 -5.77 11.28 -8.31
CA GLY A 134 -4.58 11.89 -7.71
C GLY A 134 -3.56 12.53 -8.65
N MET A 135 -3.84 12.54 -9.96
CA MET A 135 -2.97 13.12 -10.98
C MET A 135 -2.62 14.58 -10.64
N ARG A 136 -1.38 14.81 -10.20
CA ARG A 136 -0.82 16.15 -10.00
C ARG A 136 -0.24 16.64 -11.32
N GLY A 137 -0.78 17.73 -11.87
CA GLY A 137 -0.05 18.54 -12.86
C GLY A 137 -0.35 18.35 -14.35
N TYR A 138 -1.46 17.74 -14.77
CA TYR A 138 -1.87 17.79 -16.18
C TYR A 138 -3.30 18.34 -16.33
N TYR A 139 -3.43 19.41 -17.13
CA TYR A 139 -4.68 20.09 -17.52
C TYR A 139 -5.61 20.61 -16.41
N ASN A 140 -5.07 21.05 -15.26
CA ASN A 140 -5.80 21.75 -14.18
C ASN A 140 -6.84 20.92 -13.39
N ARG A 141 -6.86 19.59 -13.49
CA ARG A 141 -7.80 18.72 -12.73
C ARG A 141 -7.15 18.02 -11.55
N ASN A 142 -6.48 18.80 -10.71
CA ASN A 142 -5.76 18.31 -9.53
C ASN A 142 -6.72 17.60 -8.56
N GLY A 143 -6.44 16.34 -8.26
CA GLY A 143 -7.29 15.53 -7.38
C GLY A 143 -8.54 14.97 -8.04
N ALA A 144 -8.79 15.19 -9.34
CA ALA A 144 -9.96 14.61 -10.00
C ALA A 144 -9.86 13.08 -10.11
N VAL A 145 -11.02 12.42 -10.17
CA VAL A 145 -11.15 11.01 -10.59
C VAL A 145 -11.38 10.99 -12.09
N ASN A 146 -10.45 10.42 -12.86
CA ASN A 146 -10.48 10.42 -14.32
C ASN A 146 -10.94 9.07 -14.89
N TYR A 147 -11.81 9.11 -15.89
CA TYR A 147 -12.25 7.96 -16.70
C TYR A 147 -12.69 8.43 -18.10
N LYS A 148 -12.31 7.72 -19.17
CA LYS A 148 -12.61 8.07 -20.58
C LYS A 148 -12.24 9.50 -20.96
N GLY A 149 -11.08 9.97 -20.51
CA GLY A 149 -10.60 11.34 -20.75
C GLY A 149 -11.32 12.44 -19.96
N ASN A 150 -12.31 12.09 -19.13
CA ASN A 150 -13.08 13.01 -18.31
C ASN A 150 -12.67 12.90 -16.84
N GLY A 151 -12.33 14.04 -16.23
CA GLY A 151 -12.08 14.15 -14.79
C GLY A 151 -13.30 14.67 -14.03
N THR A 152 -13.73 13.95 -13.00
CA THR A 152 -14.76 14.41 -12.04
C THR A 152 -14.07 15.05 -10.85
N GLU A 153 -14.35 16.33 -10.62
CA GLU A 153 -13.81 17.12 -9.51
C GLU A 153 -14.59 16.89 -8.20
N GLY A 154 -13.95 17.20 -7.08
CA GLY A 154 -14.55 17.14 -5.74
C GLY A 154 -13.64 16.52 -4.69
N ASN A 155 -12.71 15.65 -5.10
CA ASN A 155 -11.68 15.12 -4.21
C ASN A 155 -10.56 16.14 -4.01
N ILE A 156 -9.90 16.07 -2.87
CA ILE A 156 -8.74 16.91 -2.61
C ILE A 156 -7.56 16.43 -3.46
N LEU A 157 -6.73 17.38 -3.89
CA LEU A 157 -5.37 17.07 -4.33
C LEU A 157 -4.59 16.62 -3.11
N TYR A 158 -4.16 15.36 -3.09
CA TYR A 158 -3.23 14.92 -2.06
C TYR A 158 -1.81 15.40 -2.36
N LYS A 159 -1.10 15.68 -1.29
CA LYS A 159 0.27 16.17 -1.27
C LYS A 159 1.22 15.04 -0.91
N ASP A 160 2.50 15.33 -1.06
CA ASP A 160 3.59 14.47 -0.67
C ASP A 160 3.44 14.12 0.83
N ASN A 161 3.81 12.88 1.20
CA ASN A 161 3.70 12.32 2.55
C ASN A 161 2.28 12.02 3.09
N GLN A 162 1.22 12.13 2.27
CA GLN A 162 -0.13 11.70 2.67
C GLN A 162 -0.39 10.21 2.38
N LYS A 163 -1.14 9.54 3.25
CA LYS A 163 -1.56 8.14 3.05
C LYS A 163 -2.77 8.09 2.12
N ILE A 164 -2.61 7.48 0.95
CA ILE A 164 -3.71 7.30 -0.01
C ILE A 164 -4.19 5.85 0.00
N LYS A 165 -5.51 5.68 0.06
CA LYS A 165 -6.19 4.37 0.00
C LYS A 165 -7.19 4.37 -1.15
N ALA A 166 -7.23 3.28 -1.90
CA ALA A 166 -8.38 2.91 -2.74
C ALA A 166 -8.97 1.61 -2.19
N GLU A 167 -10.29 1.54 -2.07
CA GLU A 167 -11.00 0.37 -1.57
C GLU A 167 -12.08 -0.02 -2.58
N PHE A 168 -12.07 -1.28 -3.02
CA PHE A 168 -13.03 -1.83 -3.95
C PHE A 168 -14.04 -2.70 -3.20
N ASP A 169 -15.32 -2.37 -3.36
CA ASP A 169 -16.45 -3.19 -2.92
C ASP A 169 -17.01 -3.91 -4.16
N SER A 170 -16.76 -5.22 -4.24
CA SER A 170 -17.19 -6.05 -5.37
C SER A 170 -18.69 -6.33 -5.39
N GLU A 171 -19.38 -6.25 -4.25
CA GLU A 171 -20.82 -6.47 -4.17
C GLU A 171 -21.58 -5.26 -4.71
N LYS A 172 -21.11 -4.06 -4.36
CA LYS A 172 -21.70 -2.79 -4.83
C LYS A 172 -21.14 -2.34 -6.18
N GLY A 173 -20.02 -2.90 -6.63
CA GLY A 173 -19.32 -2.47 -7.83
C GLY A 173 -18.81 -1.04 -7.69
N THR A 174 -18.19 -0.70 -6.56
CA THR A 174 -17.71 0.65 -6.25
C THR A 174 -16.25 0.70 -5.84
N VAL A 175 -15.55 1.78 -6.19
CA VAL A 175 -14.23 2.12 -5.63
C VAL A 175 -14.29 3.46 -4.92
N ILE A 176 -13.97 3.48 -3.63
CA ILE A 176 -13.84 4.70 -2.84
C ILE A 176 -12.37 5.05 -2.63
N PHE A 177 -12.08 6.34 -2.48
CA PHE A 177 -10.74 6.85 -2.20
C PHE A 177 -10.69 7.49 -0.82
N SER A 178 -9.54 7.41 -0.15
CA SER A 178 -9.31 8.11 1.12
C SER A 178 -7.91 8.72 1.17
N VAL A 179 -7.80 9.87 1.81
CA VAL A 179 -6.54 10.59 2.06
C VAL A 179 -6.41 10.79 3.56
N ASP A 180 -5.33 10.28 4.16
CA ASP A 180 -5.07 10.29 5.61
C ASP A 180 -6.25 9.73 6.44
N GLY A 181 -6.89 8.68 5.91
CA GLY A 181 -8.05 8.04 6.53
C GLY A 181 -9.38 8.77 6.32
N VAL A 182 -9.38 9.93 5.65
CA VAL A 182 -10.60 10.68 5.32
C VAL A 182 -11.10 10.27 3.94
N GLN A 183 -12.31 9.70 3.88
CA GLN A 183 -12.95 9.33 2.63
C GLN A 183 -13.21 10.57 1.75
N GLN A 184 -12.91 10.45 0.46
CA GLN A 184 -13.10 11.48 -0.53
C GLN A 184 -14.52 11.42 -1.14
N PRO A 185 -15.11 12.56 -1.53
CA PRO A 185 -16.51 12.63 -1.96
C PRO A 185 -16.79 12.01 -3.34
N VAL A 186 -15.82 12.00 -4.24
CA VAL A 186 -15.91 11.39 -5.56
C VAL A 186 -15.37 9.97 -5.50
N TYR A 187 -16.23 9.03 -5.86
CA TYR A 187 -15.97 7.61 -5.92
C TYR A 187 -16.48 7.05 -7.26
N VAL A 188 -16.04 5.85 -7.62
CA VAL A 188 -16.49 5.16 -8.83
C VAL A 188 -17.58 4.16 -8.48
N ARG A 189 -18.59 4.05 -9.34
CA ARG A 189 -19.70 3.09 -9.22
C ARG A 189 -20.05 2.48 -10.57
N GLY A 190 -20.79 1.38 -10.55
CA GLY A 190 -21.23 0.68 -11.77
C GLY A 190 -20.16 -0.25 -12.36
N ILE A 191 -19.20 -0.69 -11.54
CA ILE A 191 -18.19 -1.67 -11.93
C ILE A 191 -18.84 -3.06 -11.93
N ASN A 192 -19.02 -3.62 -13.12
CA ASN A 192 -19.67 -4.92 -13.34
C ASN A 192 -18.71 -5.98 -13.92
N GLU A 193 -17.40 -5.69 -13.90
CA GLU A 193 -16.34 -6.55 -14.44
C GLU A 193 -15.18 -6.66 -13.45
N LYS A 194 -14.30 -7.66 -13.65
CA LYS A 194 -13.09 -7.82 -12.84
C LYS A 194 -12.13 -6.66 -13.08
N VAL A 195 -11.52 -6.17 -11.99
CA VAL A 195 -10.58 -5.05 -12.02
C VAL A 195 -9.33 -5.37 -11.20
N ARG A 196 -8.22 -4.72 -11.54
CA ARG A 196 -6.95 -4.76 -10.81
C ARG A 196 -6.58 -3.36 -10.35
N PHE A 197 -5.95 -3.24 -9.19
CA PHE A 197 -5.39 -1.97 -8.75
C PHE A 197 -4.06 -1.66 -9.45
N PHE A 198 -3.81 -0.39 -9.71
CA PHE A 198 -2.51 0.09 -10.20
C PHE A 198 -2.08 1.36 -9.47
N LYS A 199 -0.79 1.65 -9.56
CA LYS A 199 -0.19 2.90 -9.13
C LYS A 199 0.67 3.44 -10.27
N LEU A 200 0.47 4.70 -10.64
CA LEU A 200 1.31 5.41 -11.59
C LEU A 200 2.47 6.06 -10.84
N ILE A 201 3.68 5.78 -11.29
CA ILE A 201 4.92 6.38 -10.79
C ILE A 201 5.54 7.09 -11.98
N ALA A 202 5.73 8.41 -11.91
CA ALA A 202 6.49 9.09 -12.96
C ALA A 202 8.00 8.94 -12.74
N PRO A 203 8.78 8.88 -13.83
CA PRO A 203 10.22 9.07 -13.74
C PRO A 203 10.51 10.49 -13.22
N THR A 204 11.05 10.61 -12.01
CA THR A 204 11.44 11.91 -11.45
C THR A 204 12.66 12.44 -12.18
N THR A 205 12.57 13.66 -12.71
CA THR A 205 13.69 14.39 -13.31
C THR A 205 14.20 15.53 -12.41
N LYS A 206 13.62 15.77 -11.23
CA LYS A 206 13.97 16.91 -10.38
C LYS A 206 14.03 16.59 -8.88
N HIS A 207 15.17 16.98 -8.32
CA HIS A 207 15.47 17.32 -6.94
C HIS A 207 14.33 18.13 -6.29
N VAL A 208 13.86 17.72 -5.10
CA VAL A 208 12.91 18.51 -4.30
C VAL A 208 13.68 19.12 -3.12
N ALA A 209 14.11 20.36 -3.27
CA ALA A 209 14.56 21.19 -2.16
C ALA A 209 13.32 21.69 -1.42
N ASN A 210 13.01 21.11 -0.26
CA ASN A 210 12.22 21.67 0.86
C ASN A 210 11.65 20.52 1.72
N GLU A 211 12.41 20.07 2.72
CA GLU A 211 11.79 19.48 3.90
C GLU A 211 12.31 20.19 5.15
N ILE A 212 11.36 20.78 5.88
CA ILE A 212 11.55 21.50 7.14
C ILE A 212 11.71 20.46 8.25
N ALA A 213 12.67 20.71 9.14
CA ALA A 213 12.98 19.92 10.31
C ALA A 213 11.77 19.66 11.23
N VAL A 214 11.68 18.44 11.77
CA VAL A 214 11.01 18.18 13.05
C VAL A 214 11.97 17.36 13.92
N GLN A 215 12.36 17.95 15.05
CA GLN A 215 13.18 17.36 16.10
C GLN A 215 12.40 16.32 16.88
N TRP A 216 13.06 15.19 17.20
CA TRP A 216 13.11 14.62 18.56
C TRP A 216 14.51 14.06 18.79
#